data_AF-A0A1G1EES1-F1
#
_entry.id   AF-A0A1G1EES1-F1
#
_cell.length_a   1.000
_cell.length_b   1.000
_cell.length_c   1.000
_cell.angle_alpha   90.00
_cell.angle_beta   90.00
_cell.angle_gamma   90.00
#
_symmetry.space_group_name_H-M   'P 1'
#
loop_
_entity.id
_entity.type
_entity.pdbx_description
1 polymer ?
#
loop_
_entity_poly.entity_id
_entity_poly.type
_entity_poly.pdbx_seq_one_letter_code
_entity_poly.pdbx_strand_id
1 'polypeptide(L)'
;MTSAYLITIFLSLMVASAELVTKFKDEPFAILTKNITAWFYILFNILIASISLYLLTKTGFFGNTEYDQIKAAFTAGFGSTILMRSKFFKVRINGKEAAIGPEIIINIFLETLEKMIDRDRALERKNIVEKYMADIDFDKTKDYVVTTIIASLQNASPETTRKLMDDTDKIAISSMGDIEKSFALGYLILDIMGEKFLKGLFYNKERFIR
;
A
#
# COMPACT_ATOMS: atom_id res chain seq x y z
N MET A 1 6.09 9.56 36.35
CA MET A 1 6.69 10.09 35.09
C MET A 1 7.15 8.98 34.14
N THR A 2 8.07 8.10 34.52
CA THR A 2 8.58 7.05 33.60
C THR A 2 7.48 6.12 33.06
N SER A 3 6.53 5.72 33.92
CA SER A 3 5.36 4.91 33.52
C SER A 3 4.47 5.60 32.48
N ALA A 4 4.25 6.91 32.62
CA ALA A 4 3.44 7.70 31.68
C ALA A 4 4.08 7.76 30.29
N TYR A 5 5.41 7.95 30.21
CA TYR A 5 6.12 7.90 28.93
C TYR A 5 6.03 6.53 28.27
N LEU A 6 6.18 5.44 29.03
CA LEU A 6 6.04 4.08 28.48
C LEU A 6 4.65 3.84 27.90
N ILE A 7 3.60 4.28 28.61
CA ILE A 7 2.22 4.20 28.11
C ILE A 7 2.07 5.01 26.83
N THR A 8 2.53 6.27 26.80
CA THR A 8 2.43 7.12 25.60
C THR A 8 3.18 6.55 24.41
N ILE A 9 4.40 6.04 24.60
CA ILE A 9 5.20 5.40 23.55
C ILE A 9 4.45 4.18 23.01
N PHE A 10 3.95 3.32 23.89
CA PHE A 10 3.22 2.12 23.50
C PHE A 10 1.96 2.45 22.69
N LEU A 11 1.15 3.40 23.17
CA LEU A 11 -0.07 3.83 22.47
C LEU A 11 0.26 4.44 21.10
N SER A 12 1.25 5.31 21.03
CA SER A 12 1.66 5.95 19.77
C SER A 12 2.21 4.93 18.76
N LEU A 13 3.02 3.97 19.24
CA LEU A 13 3.52 2.86 18.43
C LEU A 13 2.38 2.03 17.85
N MET A 14 1.38 1.67 18.66
CA MET A 14 0.22 0.90 18.21
C MET A 14 -0.57 1.65 17.15
N VAL A 15 -0.85 2.93 17.37
CA VAL A 15 -1.64 3.75 16.44
C VAL A 15 -0.91 3.93 15.11
N ALA A 16 0.38 4.28 15.15
CA ALA A 16 1.19 4.47 13.95
C ALA A 16 1.35 3.16 13.15
N SER A 17 1.52 2.03 13.85
CA SER A 17 1.60 0.71 13.20
C SER A 17 0.27 0.32 12.57
N ALA A 18 -0.84 0.53 13.27
CA ALA A 18 -2.18 0.25 12.74
C ALA A 18 -2.49 1.10 11.50
N GLU A 19 -2.07 2.36 11.48
CA GLU A 19 -2.18 3.22 10.30
C GLU A 19 -1.43 2.67 9.09
N LEU A 20 -0.18 2.24 9.27
CA LEU A 20 0.61 1.66 8.18
C LEU A 20 -0.02 0.36 7.66
N VAL A 21 -0.37 -0.55 8.58
CA VAL A 21 -1.00 -1.85 8.25
C VAL A 21 -2.30 -1.65 7.47
N THR A 22 -3.13 -0.67 7.87
CA THR A 22 -4.42 -0.41 7.21
C THR A 22 -4.29 0.31 5.88
N LYS A 23 -3.25 1.15 5.71
CA LYS A 23 -2.97 1.86 4.46
C LYS A 23 -2.41 0.93 3.39
N PHE A 24 -1.48 0.04 3.75
CA PHE A 24 -0.78 -0.84 2.80
C PHE A 24 -1.34 -2.26 2.84
N LYS A 25 -2.60 -2.41 2.41
CA LYS A 25 -3.40 -3.65 2.55
C LYS A 25 -2.79 -4.89 1.91
N ASP A 26 -1.99 -4.72 0.86
CA ASP A 26 -1.48 -5.85 0.12
C ASP A 26 -0.23 -6.48 0.77
N GLU A 27 0.49 -5.72 1.60
CA GLU A 27 1.66 -6.17 2.36
C GLU A 27 1.64 -5.64 3.81
N PRO A 28 0.57 -5.94 4.59
CA PRO A 28 0.22 -5.22 5.82
C PRO A 28 1.31 -5.31 6.89
N PHE A 29 1.93 -6.48 7.06
CA PHE A 29 2.99 -6.69 8.05
C PHE A 29 4.39 -6.56 7.45
N ALA A 30 4.55 -6.84 6.15
CA ALA A 30 5.85 -6.78 5.50
C ALA A 30 6.36 -5.34 5.40
N ILE A 31 5.47 -4.33 5.39
CA ILE A 31 5.90 -2.94 5.45
C ILE A 31 6.73 -2.63 6.71
N LEU A 32 6.36 -3.21 7.86
CA LEU A 32 7.04 -2.95 9.13
C LEU A 32 8.41 -3.63 9.20
N THR A 33 8.64 -4.68 8.41
CA THR A 33 9.91 -5.43 8.43
C THR A 33 10.85 -5.03 7.30
N LYS A 34 10.32 -4.73 6.11
CA LYS A 34 11.12 -4.46 4.90
C LYS A 34 11.50 -2.99 4.73
N ASN A 35 10.73 -2.05 5.30
CA ASN A 35 10.89 -0.63 4.99
C ASN A 35 11.40 0.18 6.19
N ILE A 36 12.64 0.67 6.10
CA ILE A 36 13.22 1.53 7.15
C ILE A 36 12.44 2.85 7.32
N THR A 37 11.85 3.37 6.24
CA THR A 37 11.00 4.58 6.26
C THR A 37 9.76 4.40 7.13
N ALA A 38 9.25 3.18 7.28
CA ALA A 38 8.13 2.88 8.18
C ALA A 38 8.54 3.09 9.65
N TRP A 39 9.78 2.77 10.00
CA TRP A 39 10.30 3.03 11.33
C TRP A 39 10.54 4.51 11.59
N PHE A 40 11.01 5.27 10.61
CA PHE A 40 11.09 6.74 10.74
C PHE A 40 9.70 7.35 10.98
N TYR A 41 8.68 6.87 10.28
CA TYR A 41 7.29 7.27 10.51
C TYR A 41 6.83 6.98 11.95
N ILE A 42 7.06 5.76 12.44
CA ILE A 42 6.70 5.35 13.80
C ILE A 42 7.45 6.17 14.85
N LEU A 43 8.77 6.33 14.70
CA LEU A 43 9.61 7.10 15.62
C LEU A 43 9.18 8.57 15.67
N PHE A 44 8.82 9.14 14.52
CA PHE A 44 8.31 10.50 14.45
C PHE A 44 7.00 10.65 15.25
N ASN A 45 6.06 9.71 15.11
CA ASN A 45 4.82 9.72 15.90
C ASN A 45 5.10 9.61 17.41
N ILE A 46 5.99 8.69 17.80
CA ILE A 46 6.39 8.52 19.21
C ILE A 46 7.02 9.80 19.77
N LEU A 47 7.85 10.48 18.98
CA LEU A 47 8.47 11.75 19.35
C LEU A 47 7.41 12.84 19.61
N ILE A 48 6.46 13.03 18.69
CA ILE A 48 5.39 14.03 18.86
C ILE A 48 4.49 13.68 20.06
N ALA A 49 4.18 12.41 20.27
CA ALA A 49 3.42 11.95 21.44
C ALA A 49 4.18 12.24 22.74
N SER A 50 5.49 11.98 22.77
CA SER A 50 6.34 12.25 23.94
C SER A 50 6.47 13.74 24.24
N ILE A 51 6.60 14.58 23.22
CA ILE A 51 6.58 16.05 23.35
C ILE A 51 5.22 16.51 23.88
N SER A 52 4.13 15.93 23.38
CA SER A 52 2.77 16.26 23.85
C SER A 52 2.59 15.90 25.33
N LEU A 53 3.09 14.75 25.77
CA LEU A 53 3.09 14.37 27.19
C LEU A 53 3.92 15.33 28.04
N TYR A 54 5.12 15.69 27.57
CA TYR A 54 5.97 16.66 28.25
C TYR A 54 5.25 18.00 28.45
N LEU A 55 4.59 18.51 27.41
CA LEU A 55 3.84 19.77 27.48
C LEU A 55 2.66 19.65 28.44
N LEU A 56 1.81 18.62 28.32
CA LEU A 56 0.63 18.43 29.18
C LEU A 56 0.98 18.30 30.66
N THR A 57 2.08 17.62 30.98
CA THR A 57 2.55 17.47 32.37
C THR A 57 3.23 18.74 32.87
N LYS A 58 3.99 19.43 32.03
CA LYS A 58 4.69 20.66 32.43
C LYS A 58 3.75 21.82 32.69
N THR A 59 2.66 21.93 31.93
CA THR A 59 1.62 22.95 32.16
C THR A 59 0.68 22.61 33.31
N GLY A 60 0.74 21.37 33.84
CA GLY A 60 -0.21 20.89 34.85
C GLY A 60 -1.64 20.83 34.33
N PHE A 61 -1.85 20.65 33.01
CA PHE A 61 -3.17 20.76 32.37
C PHE A 61 -4.23 19.85 33.01
N PHE A 62 -3.84 18.64 33.40
CA PHE A 62 -4.71 17.68 34.09
C PHE A 62 -4.53 17.64 35.61
N GLY A 63 -3.58 18.39 36.16
CA GLY A 63 -3.11 18.23 37.55
C GLY A 63 -1.82 17.41 37.65
N ASN A 64 -1.38 17.15 38.89
CA ASN A 64 -0.08 16.54 39.19
C ASN A 64 -0.17 15.17 39.90
N THR A 65 -1.37 14.60 40.04
CA THR A 65 -1.53 13.28 40.67
C THR A 65 -1.07 12.16 39.72
N GLU A 66 -0.86 10.95 40.25
CA GLU A 66 -0.54 9.78 39.43
C GLU A 66 -1.65 9.46 38.40
N TYR A 67 -2.91 9.59 38.80
CA TYR A 67 -4.06 9.40 37.92
C TYR A 67 -4.09 10.44 36.78
N ASP A 68 -3.70 11.68 37.06
CA ASP A 68 -3.65 12.74 36.04
C ASP A 68 -2.49 12.53 35.05
N GLN A 69 -1.37 11.94 35.48
CA GLN A 69 -0.29 11.53 34.58
C GLN A 69 -0.75 10.44 33.61
N ILE A 70 -1.61 9.51 34.05
CA ILE A 70 -2.20 8.49 33.17
C ILE A 70 -3.12 9.15 32.14
N LYS A 71 -4.01 10.07 32.55
CA LYS A 71 -4.85 10.82 31.60
C LYS A 71 -4.00 11.54 30.56
N ALA A 72 -2.97 12.27 31.01
CA ALA A 72 -2.04 12.96 30.13
C ALA A 72 -1.36 12.00 29.15
N ALA A 73 -0.99 10.79 29.59
CA ALA A 73 -0.37 9.78 28.73
C ALA A 73 -1.31 9.27 27.62
N PHE A 74 -2.57 8.99 27.96
CA PHE A 74 -3.60 8.59 26.99
C PHE A 74 -3.91 9.72 26.01
N THR A 75 -4.11 10.94 26.51
CA THR A 75 -4.36 12.13 25.70
C THR A 75 -3.18 12.41 24.77
N ALA A 76 -1.94 12.30 25.24
CA ALA A 76 -0.76 12.48 24.41
C ALA A 76 -0.60 11.37 23.36
N GLY A 77 -0.81 10.11 23.74
CA GLY A 77 -0.66 8.95 22.85
C GLY A 77 -1.63 8.98 21.67
N PHE A 78 -2.92 9.17 21.94
CA PHE A 78 -3.95 9.21 20.89
C PHE A 78 -4.09 10.60 20.26
N GLY A 79 -4.09 11.65 21.08
CA GLY A 79 -4.35 13.02 20.64
C GLY A 79 -3.25 13.61 19.77
N SER A 80 -1.99 13.21 19.96
CA SER A 80 -0.90 13.63 19.08
C SER A 80 -1.13 13.19 17.63
N THR A 81 -1.63 11.97 17.42
CA THR A 81 -1.96 11.46 16.08
C THR A 81 -3.10 12.28 15.45
N ILE A 82 -4.15 12.57 16.23
CA ILE A 82 -5.29 13.38 15.77
C ILE A 82 -4.82 14.78 15.34
N LEU A 83 -3.97 15.41 16.17
CA LEU A 83 -3.41 16.72 15.87
C LEU A 83 -2.52 16.68 14.62
N MET A 84 -1.67 15.66 14.49
CA MET A 84 -0.80 15.51 13.32
C MET A 84 -1.58 15.25 12.03
N ARG A 85 -2.78 14.65 12.11
CA ARG A 85 -3.68 14.43 10.97
C ARG A 85 -4.68 15.56 10.73
N SER A 86 -4.56 16.68 11.45
CA SER A 86 -5.49 17.79 11.28
C SER A 86 -5.14 18.63 10.05
N LYS A 87 -6.19 19.07 9.34
CA LYS A 87 -6.12 20.02 8.22
C LYS A 87 -6.68 21.36 8.70
N PHE A 88 -5.80 22.30 9.06
CA PHE A 88 -6.24 23.58 9.60
C PHE A 88 -6.87 24.49 8.53
N PHE A 89 -6.32 24.47 7.31
CA PHE A 89 -6.81 25.29 6.21
C PHE A 89 -6.78 24.50 4.90
N LYS A 90 -7.64 24.88 3.94
CA LYS A 90 -7.55 24.41 2.55
C LYS A 90 -7.24 25.62 1.68
N VAL A 91 -6.19 25.55 0.89
CA VAL A 91 -5.79 26.59 -0.07
C VAL A 91 -5.90 26.02 -1.47
N ARG A 92 -6.45 26.79 -2.40
CA ARG A 92 -6.55 26.39 -3.80
C ARG A 92 -5.34 26.94 -4.55
N ILE A 93 -4.45 26.06 -5.01
CA ILE A 93 -3.28 26.42 -5.82
C ILE A 93 -3.45 25.74 -7.17
N ASN A 94 -3.45 26.52 -8.26
CA ASN A 94 -3.61 26.01 -9.63
C ASN A 94 -4.84 25.09 -9.80
N GLY A 95 -5.98 25.46 -9.21
CA GLY A 95 -7.22 24.70 -9.28
C GLY A 95 -7.29 23.46 -8.37
N LYS A 96 -6.16 23.02 -7.78
CA LYS A 96 -6.10 21.91 -6.83
C LYS A 96 -6.22 22.42 -5.38
N GLU A 97 -7.05 21.76 -4.58
CA GLU A 97 -7.12 22.02 -3.14
C GLU A 97 -5.93 21.35 -2.44
N ALA A 98 -5.12 22.15 -1.75
CA ALA A 98 -4.05 21.70 -0.88
C ALA A 98 -4.43 22.00 0.57
N ALA A 99 -4.40 20.98 1.43
CA ALA A 99 -4.60 21.18 2.86
C ALA A 99 -3.30 21.68 3.50
N ILE A 100 -3.40 22.78 4.24
CA ILE A 100 -2.31 23.32 5.06
C ILE A 100 -2.53 22.88 6.50
N GLY A 101 -1.57 22.12 7.02
CA GLY A 101 -1.58 21.62 8.38
C GLY A 101 -0.42 20.66 8.65
N PRO A 102 -0.30 20.14 9.88
CA PRO A 102 0.74 19.18 10.27
C PRO A 102 0.73 17.90 9.42
N GLU A 103 -0.42 17.56 8.84
CA GLU A 103 -0.60 16.36 8.01
C GLU A 103 0.31 16.34 6.78
N ILE A 104 0.78 17.50 6.30
CA ILE A 104 1.74 17.55 5.18
C ILE A 104 2.99 16.70 5.51
N ILE A 105 3.47 16.76 6.75
CA ILE A 105 4.64 16.00 7.18
C ILE A 105 4.35 14.50 7.12
N ILE A 106 3.18 14.09 7.61
CA ILE A 106 2.72 12.68 7.58
C ILE A 106 2.60 12.20 6.13
N ASN A 107 2.00 13.01 5.25
CA ASN A 107 1.83 12.66 3.84
C ASN A 107 3.16 12.48 3.12
N ILE A 108 4.19 13.27 3.43
CA ILE A 108 5.54 13.09 2.85
C ILE A 108 6.08 11.69 3.17
N PHE A 109 5.96 11.22 4.41
CA PHE A 109 6.38 9.87 4.79
C PHE A 109 5.58 8.80 4.04
N LEU A 110 4.26 8.94 4.02
CA LEU A 110 3.39 7.94 3.43
C LEU A 110 3.52 7.86 1.90
N GLU A 111 3.63 9.00 1.20
CA GLU A 111 3.87 9.05 -0.24
C GLU A 111 5.24 8.48 -0.62
N THR A 112 6.24 8.69 0.24
CA THR A 112 7.58 8.11 0.04
C THR A 112 7.52 6.59 0.19
N LEU A 113 6.84 6.07 1.22
CA LEU A 113 6.61 4.65 1.41
C LEU A 113 5.86 4.02 0.23
N GLU A 114 4.80 4.66 -0.23
CA GLU A 114 4.01 4.22 -1.38
C GLU A 114 4.88 4.07 -2.63
N LYS A 115 5.68 5.09 -2.96
CA LYS A 115 6.60 5.02 -4.10
C LYS A 115 7.67 3.94 -3.97
N MET A 116 8.17 3.66 -2.76
CA MET A 116 9.15 2.60 -2.53
C MET A 116 8.51 1.22 -2.73
N ILE A 117 7.34 1.00 -2.14
CA ILE A 117 6.58 -0.25 -2.28
C ILE A 117 6.19 -0.48 -3.73
N ASP A 118 5.73 0.55 -4.44
CA ASP A 118 5.37 0.45 -5.85
C ASP A 118 6.56 0.03 -6.72
N ARG A 119 7.77 0.54 -6.43
CA ARG A 119 8.99 0.16 -7.16
C ARG A 119 9.38 -1.29 -6.91
N ASP A 120 9.37 -1.71 -5.64
CA ASP A 120 9.71 -3.09 -5.27
C ASP A 120 8.72 -4.07 -5.88
N ARG A 121 7.42 -3.74 -5.80
CA ARG A 121 6.35 -4.51 -6.43
C ARG A 121 6.47 -4.55 -7.95
N ALA A 122 6.79 -3.43 -8.60
CA ALA A 122 6.98 -3.40 -10.05
C ALA A 122 8.11 -4.35 -10.48
N LEU A 123 9.21 -4.38 -9.73
CA LEU A 123 10.33 -5.28 -9.97
C LEU A 123 9.93 -6.75 -9.75
N GLU A 124 9.20 -7.07 -8.68
CA GLU A 124 8.71 -8.42 -8.42
C GLU A 124 7.76 -8.91 -9.53
N ARG A 125 6.79 -8.07 -9.91
CA ARG A 125 5.85 -8.36 -11.00
C ARG A 125 6.58 -8.59 -12.33
N LYS A 126 7.60 -7.78 -12.63
CA LYS A 126 8.46 -7.97 -13.80
C LYS A 126 9.12 -9.34 -13.77
N ASN A 127 9.78 -9.68 -12.66
CA ASN A 127 10.48 -10.96 -12.53
C ASN A 127 9.53 -12.17 -12.67
N ILE A 128 8.31 -12.06 -12.16
CA ILE A 128 7.27 -13.09 -12.32
C ILE A 128 6.87 -13.22 -13.79
N VAL A 129 6.54 -12.12 -14.45
CA VAL A 129 6.12 -12.15 -15.86
C VAL A 129 7.24 -12.72 -16.74
N GLU A 130 8.47 -12.21 -16.62
CA GLU A 130 9.60 -12.70 -17.40
C GLU A 130 9.83 -14.20 -17.18
N LYS A 131 9.75 -14.68 -15.93
CA LYS A 131 9.97 -16.09 -15.60
C LYS A 131 8.92 -17.03 -16.22
N TYR A 132 7.65 -16.65 -16.20
CA TYR A 132 6.55 -17.55 -16.61
C TYR A 132 6.08 -17.35 -18.05
N MET A 133 6.34 -16.18 -18.65
CA MET A 133 5.81 -15.81 -19.95
C MET A 133 6.86 -15.77 -21.08
N ALA A 134 8.16 -15.86 -20.78
CA ALA A 134 9.24 -15.68 -21.78
C ALA A 134 9.12 -16.59 -23.02
N ASP A 135 8.68 -17.83 -22.82
CA ASP A 135 8.58 -18.83 -23.89
C ASP A 135 7.15 -19.00 -24.42
N ILE A 136 6.19 -18.25 -23.88
CA ILE A 136 4.77 -18.42 -24.20
C ILE A 136 4.47 -17.75 -25.54
N ASP A 137 3.78 -18.48 -26.40
CA ASP A 137 3.23 -17.99 -27.64
C ASP A 137 1.92 -17.26 -27.37
N PHE A 138 1.90 -15.95 -27.62
CA PHE A 138 0.74 -15.12 -27.36
C PHE A 138 -0.49 -15.58 -28.17
N ASP A 139 -0.32 -15.86 -29.47
CA ASP A 139 -1.44 -16.18 -30.34
C ASP A 139 -2.04 -17.56 -30.05
N LYS A 140 -1.22 -18.54 -29.65
CA LYS A 140 -1.71 -19.85 -29.20
C LYS A 140 -2.46 -19.78 -27.85
N THR A 141 -2.18 -18.77 -27.03
CA THR A 141 -2.56 -18.78 -25.61
C THR A 141 -3.69 -17.79 -25.28
N LYS A 142 -3.79 -16.66 -25.97
CA LYS A 142 -4.72 -15.56 -25.61
C LYS A 142 -6.16 -16.00 -25.38
N ASP A 143 -6.72 -16.81 -26.28
CA ASP A 143 -8.12 -17.27 -26.20
C ASP A 143 -8.34 -18.20 -25.00
N TYR A 144 -7.36 -19.07 -24.73
CA TYR A 144 -7.37 -19.95 -23.57
C TYR A 144 -7.33 -19.15 -22.27
N VAL A 145 -6.45 -18.13 -22.17
CA VAL A 145 -6.36 -17.26 -20.99
C VAL A 145 -7.69 -16.55 -20.75
N VAL A 146 -8.23 -15.87 -21.76
CA VAL A 146 -9.49 -15.11 -21.63
C VAL A 146 -10.62 -16.02 -21.18
N THR A 147 -10.78 -17.17 -21.83
CA THR A 147 -11.81 -18.15 -21.48
C THR A 147 -11.65 -18.67 -20.06
N THR A 148 -10.42 -18.99 -19.65
CA THR A 148 -10.14 -19.54 -18.32
C THR A 148 -10.40 -18.51 -17.22
N ILE A 149 -10.00 -17.24 -17.42
CA ILE A 149 -10.27 -16.16 -16.46
C ILE A 149 -11.78 -15.96 -16.30
N ILE A 150 -12.51 -15.81 -17.40
CA ILE A 150 -13.97 -15.58 -17.37
C ILE A 150 -14.68 -16.74 -16.67
N ALA A 151 -14.31 -17.99 -16.98
CA ALA A 151 -14.91 -19.17 -16.37
C ALA A 151 -14.56 -19.34 -14.89
N SER A 152 -13.41 -18.81 -14.44
CA SER A 152 -12.97 -18.91 -13.03
C SER A 152 -13.58 -17.83 -12.13
N LEU A 153 -14.05 -16.72 -12.70
CA LEU A 153 -14.63 -15.63 -11.95
C LEU A 153 -16.06 -15.97 -11.48
N GLN A 154 -16.23 -16.16 -10.18
CA GLN A 154 -17.55 -16.47 -9.58
C GLN A 154 -18.57 -15.32 -9.72
N ASN A 155 -18.10 -14.08 -9.86
CA ASN A 155 -18.91 -12.87 -10.03
C ASN A 155 -18.30 -11.96 -11.11
N ALA A 156 -18.13 -12.46 -12.33
CA ALA A 156 -17.64 -11.64 -13.43
C ALA A 156 -18.67 -10.55 -13.78
N SER A 157 -18.32 -9.29 -13.56
CA SER A 157 -19.13 -8.19 -14.09
C SER A 157 -19.00 -8.16 -15.62
N PRO A 158 -20.06 -7.80 -16.37
CA PRO A 158 -19.96 -7.60 -17.82
C PRO A 158 -18.88 -6.60 -18.22
N GLU A 159 -18.58 -5.63 -17.36
CA GLU A 159 -17.52 -4.65 -17.54
C GLU A 159 -16.13 -5.29 -17.45
N THR A 160 -15.88 -6.15 -16.46
CA THR A 160 -14.61 -6.88 -16.32
C THR A 160 -14.34 -7.78 -17.52
N THR A 161 -15.36 -8.52 -17.97
CA THR A 161 -15.25 -9.40 -19.14
C THR A 161 -14.93 -8.60 -20.39
N ARG A 162 -15.67 -7.51 -20.65
CA ARG A 162 -15.43 -6.65 -21.82
C ARG A 162 -14.03 -6.03 -21.77
N LYS A 163 -13.63 -5.51 -20.61
CA LYS A 163 -12.31 -4.91 -20.45
C LYS A 163 -11.19 -5.93 -20.72
N LEU A 164 -11.30 -7.15 -20.21
CA LEU A 164 -10.33 -8.21 -20.46
C LEU A 164 -10.19 -8.53 -21.95
N MET A 165 -11.33 -8.65 -22.66
CA MET A 165 -11.34 -8.89 -24.11
C MET A 165 -10.70 -7.71 -24.87
N ASP A 166 -11.15 -6.48 -24.58
CA ASP A 166 -10.64 -5.27 -25.23
C ASP A 166 -9.13 -5.08 -25.03
N ASP A 167 -8.63 -5.32 -23.81
CA ASP A 167 -7.21 -5.19 -23.50
C ASP A 167 -6.38 -6.31 -24.15
N THR A 168 -6.93 -7.53 -24.27
CA THR A 168 -6.28 -8.63 -25.01
C THR A 168 -6.21 -8.34 -26.51
N ASP A 169 -7.29 -7.81 -27.09
CA ASP A 169 -7.34 -7.44 -28.51
C ASP A 169 -6.37 -6.30 -28.84
N LYS A 170 -6.26 -5.29 -27.95
CA LYS A 170 -5.25 -4.23 -28.07
C LYS A 170 -3.83 -4.78 -28.09
N ILE A 171 -3.52 -5.78 -27.26
CA ILE A 171 -2.21 -6.44 -27.28
C ILE A 171 -2.01 -7.16 -28.62
N ALA A 172 -3.03 -7.88 -29.10
CA ALA A 172 -2.96 -8.63 -30.34
C ALA A 172 -2.63 -7.75 -31.56
N ILE A 173 -3.29 -6.61 -31.69
CA ILE A 173 -3.09 -5.67 -32.81
C ILE A 173 -1.90 -4.72 -32.63
N SER A 174 -1.24 -4.74 -31.48
CA SER A 174 -0.09 -3.87 -31.22
C SER A 174 1.13 -4.26 -32.09
N SER A 175 2.01 -3.29 -32.32
CA SER A 175 3.29 -3.48 -33.02
C SER A 175 4.39 -4.09 -32.14
N MET A 176 4.03 -4.66 -30.98
CA MET A 176 4.95 -5.31 -30.07
C MET A 176 5.48 -6.61 -30.67
N GLY A 177 6.70 -7.01 -30.32
CA GLY A 177 7.20 -8.34 -30.65
C GLY A 177 6.47 -9.44 -29.88
N ASP A 178 6.62 -10.68 -30.31
CA ASP A 178 5.85 -11.80 -29.76
C ASP A 178 6.14 -12.04 -28.27
N ILE A 179 7.37 -11.78 -27.82
CA ILE A 179 7.76 -11.90 -26.40
C ILE A 179 7.08 -10.79 -25.59
N GLU A 180 7.10 -9.56 -26.10
CA GLU A 180 6.48 -8.41 -25.45
C GLU A 180 4.95 -8.57 -25.35
N LYS A 181 4.30 -9.13 -26.37
CA LYS A 181 2.87 -9.47 -26.32
C LYS A 181 2.57 -10.52 -25.24
N SER A 182 3.42 -11.53 -25.14
CA SER A 182 3.33 -12.53 -24.08
C SER A 182 3.49 -11.91 -22.69
N PHE A 183 4.45 -11.00 -22.51
CA PHE A 183 4.63 -10.26 -21.26
C PHE A 183 3.43 -9.37 -20.94
N ALA A 184 2.89 -8.66 -21.92
CA ALA A 184 1.69 -7.84 -21.75
C ALA A 184 0.48 -8.68 -21.30
N LEU A 185 0.30 -9.87 -21.88
CA LEU A 185 -0.72 -10.82 -21.44
C LEU A 185 -0.47 -11.27 -19.99
N GLY A 186 0.79 -11.52 -19.61
CA GLY A 186 1.17 -11.82 -18.23
C GLY A 186 0.78 -10.73 -17.23
N TYR A 187 1.05 -9.46 -17.54
CA TYR A 187 0.65 -8.34 -16.69
C TYR A 187 -0.87 -8.22 -16.56
N LEU A 188 -1.61 -8.45 -17.65
CA LEU A 188 -3.08 -8.44 -17.64
C LEU A 188 -3.65 -9.52 -16.70
N ILE A 189 -3.06 -10.72 -16.71
CA ILE A 189 -3.42 -11.80 -15.78
C ILE A 189 -3.13 -11.39 -14.33
N LEU A 190 -1.94 -10.82 -14.07
CA LEU A 190 -1.57 -10.36 -12.71
C LEU A 190 -2.53 -9.30 -12.18
N ASP A 191 -2.99 -8.36 -13.01
CA ASP A 191 -3.91 -7.30 -12.58
C ASP A 191 -5.30 -7.82 -12.23
N ILE A 192 -5.77 -8.86 -12.92
CA ILE A 192 -7.14 -9.37 -12.76
C ILE A 192 -7.20 -10.50 -11.71
N MET A 193 -6.27 -11.45 -11.79
CA MET A 193 -6.31 -12.70 -11.01
C MET A 193 -5.16 -12.86 -10.02
N GLY A 194 -4.12 -12.02 -10.12
CA GLY A 194 -2.96 -12.07 -9.25
C GLY A 194 -1.95 -13.18 -9.57
N GLU A 195 -0.85 -13.16 -8.83
CA GLU A 195 0.33 -14.00 -9.05
C GLU A 195 0.06 -15.50 -8.95
N LYS A 196 -0.71 -15.93 -7.94
CA LYS A 196 -0.99 -17.36 -7.73
C LYS A 196 -1.68 -17.98 -8.94
N PHE A 197 -2.60 -17.25 -9.56
CA PHE A 197 -3.32 -17.71 -10.74
C PHE A 197 -2.39 -17.79 -11.95
N LEU A 198 -1.58 -16.76 -12.22
CA LEU A 198 -0.62 -16.78 -13.32
C LEU A 198 0.34 -17.97 -13.21
N LYS A 199 0.91 -18.19 -12.02
CA LYS A 199 1.80 -19.33 -11.75
C LYS A 199 1.11 -20.67 -11.97
N GLY A 200 -0.15 -20.79 -11.54
CA GLY A 200 -0.94 -22.01 -11.71
C GLY A 200 -1.28 -22.29 -13.18
N LEU A 201 -1.62 -21.26 -13.94
CA LEU A 201 -2.01 -21.36 -15.34
C LEU A 201 -0.87 -21.90 -16.23
N PHE A 202 0.37 -21.47 -15.95
CA PHE A 202 1.56 -21.84 -16.71
C PHE A 202 2.48 -22.83 -15.99
N TYR A 203 1.97 -23.53 -14.97
CA TYR A 203 2.75 -24.56 -14.27
C TYR A 203 3.20 -25.69 -15.22
N ASN A 204 2.36 -26.05 -16.19
CA ASN A 204 2.70 -26.98 -17.27
C ASN A 204 2.63 -26.27 -18.63
N LYS A 205 3.70 -25.52 -18.95
CA LYS A 205 3.75 -24.61 -20.11
C LYS A 205 3.93 -25.28 -21.47
N GLU A 206 4.15 -26.60 -21.55
CA GLU A 206 4.47 -27.31 -22.81
C GLU A 206 3.45 -27.09 -23.93
N ARG A 207 2.16 -26.91 -23.58
CA ARG A 207 1.08 -26.69 -24.56
C ARG A 207 1.04 -25.26 -25.13
N PHE A 208 1.75 -24.33 -24.52
CA PHE A 208 1.69 -22.90 -24.79
C PHE A 208 2.99 -22.32 -25.32
N ILE A 209 4.05 -23.14 -25.39
CA ILE A 209 5.35 -22.73 -25.91
C ILE A 209 5.32 -22.72 -27.46
N ARG A 210 6.20 -21.89 -28.03
CA ARG A 210 6.43 -21.80 -29.48
C ARG A 210 6.82 -23.13 -30.10
#